data_AF-A0A7S1Y4L4-F1
#
_entry.id   AF-A0A7S1Y4L4-F1
#
_cell.length_a   1.000
_cell.length_b   1.000
_cell.length_c   1.000
_cell.angle_alpha   90.00
_cell.angle_beta   90.00
_cell.angle_gamma   90.00
#
_symmetry.space_group_name_H-M   'P 1'
#
loop_
_entity.id
_entity.type
_entity.pdbx_description
1 polymer ?
#
loop_
_entity_poly.entity_id
_entity_poly.type
_entity_poly.pdbx_seq_one_letter_code
_entity_poly.pdbx_strand_id
1 'polypeptide(L)'
;NTTQSSLKKKTTQQHQMDTDIPVYMPTGAPVIVAATPVKPSAVHGAVAVAQAAPRPGLTKGRSSRVALPTQQSYKLQSNEIATLRQQGFTTGLAHAMTQNNASFALRLWVVDNSGSMNKSDGHRIVTTSKNHNVRLVPCTRWTELQQTVDYHVQMAGLLQAPTVFRLLNDPGRAAGEQQFSICENGPAQLDSDIARAKQTMLNASPGGVTPLSDHLKEIRQNVVELLPTLQRNGAK
;
A
#
# COMPACT_ATOMS: atom_id res chain seq x y z
N ASN A 1 -33.49 52.21 -48.26
CA ASN A 1 -32.43 51.57 -47.44
C ASN A 1 -32.90 51.42 -46.01
N THR A 2 -33.66 50.37 -45.73
CA THR A 2 -34.09 50.07 -44.36
C THR A 2 -34.17 48.55 -44.21
N THR A 3 -33.16 47.98 -43.55
CA THR A 3 -33.18 46.58 -43.11
C THR A 3 -32.66 46.52 -41.67
N GLN A 4 -33.56 46.09 -40.79
CA GLN A 4 -33.42 45.17 -39.65
C GLN A 4 -32.01 44.56 -39.41
N SER A 5 -31.59 44.12 -38.22
CA SER A 5 -32.07 44.08 -36.83
C SER A 5 -30.93 43.48 -35.99
N SER A 6 -31.15 43.42 -34.67
CA SER A 6 -30.64 42.39 -33.75
C SER A 6 -29.31 42.65 -33.03
N LEU A 7 -29.45 43.36 -31.90
CA LEU A 7 -28.74 43.00 -30.66
C LEU A 7 -29.05 41.55 -30.27
N LYS A 8 -28.03 40.75 -29.98
CA LYS A 8 -28.16 39.52 -29.19
C LYS A 8 -27.34 39.64 -27.90
N LYS A 9 -28.07 39.72 -26.78
CA LYS A 9 -27.57 39.46 -25.43
C LYS A 9 -27.09 38.00 -25.36
N LYS A 10 -25.85 37.76 -24.92
CA LYS A 10 -25.38 36.41 -24.55
C LYS A 10 -25.70 36.18 -23.09
N THR A 11 -26.61 35.24 -22.84
CA THR A 11 -26.97 34.70 -21.53
C THR A 11 -26.00 33.59 -21.13
N THR A 12 -25.65 33.62 -19.85
CA THR A 12 -24.93 32.67 -19.01
C THR A 12 -25.27 31.19 -19.21
N GLN A 13 -24.26 30.33 -19.26
CA GLN A 13 -24.29 29.00 -18.64
C GLN A 13 -22.94 28.74 -17.97
N GLN A 14 -22.92 28.85 -16.63
CA GLN A 14 -21.88 28.29 -15.79
C GLN A 14 -22.07 26.77 -15.80
N HIS A 15 -21.08 26.05 -16.33
CA HIS A 15 -21.03 24.60 -16.25
C HIS A 15 -20.44 24.25 -14.87
N GLN A 16 -21.32 23.96 -13.93
CA GLN A 16 -20.95 23.43 -12.61
C GLN A 16 -20.56 21.97 -12.82
N MET A 17 -19.27 21.68 -12.77
CA MET A 17 -18.78 20.31 -12.77
C MET A 17 -19.04 19.71 -11.39
N ASP A 18 -20.11 18.94 -11.33
CA ASP A 18 -20.46 18.05 -10.24
C ASP A 18 -19.37 16.98 -10.13
N THR A 19 -18.55 17.04 -9.07
CA THR A 19 -17.49 16.06 -8.77
C THR A 19 -17.82 15.30 -7.50
N ASP A 20 -19.02 14.72 -7.47
CA ASP A 20 -19.35 13.65 -6.55
C ASP A 20 -18.93 12.32 -7.18
N ILE A 21 -17.69 11.89 -6.91
CA ILE A 21 -17.27 10.50 -7.10
C ILE A 21 -17.63 9.76 -5.81
N PRO A 22 -18.72 8.95 -5.76
CA PRO A 22 -18.95 8.09 -4.62
C PRO A 22 -17.83 7.03 -4.58
N VAL A 23 -17.06 7.03 -3.48
CA VAL A 23 -16.13 5.95 -3.15
C VAL A 23 -16.97 4.74 -2.73
N TYR A 24 -17.45 3.98 -3.72
CA TYR A 24 -18.14 2.71 -3.48
C TYR A 24 -17.09 1.60 -3.43
N MET A 25 -16.72 1.19 -2.21
CA MET A 25 -15.87 0.02 -1.98
C MET A 25 -16.67 -1.25 -2.32
N PRO A 26 -16.13 -2.18 -3.15
CA PRO A 26 -16.84 -3.40 -3.49
C PRO A 26 -17.03 -4.27 -2.24
N THR A 27 -18.28 -4.65 -1.96
CA THR A 27 -18.73 -5.59 -0.92
C THR A 27 -18.43 -7.06 -1.25
N GLY A 28 -17.38 -7.32 -2.04
CA GLY A 28 -16.94 -8.67 -2.37
C GLY A 28 -16.17 -9.28 -1.19
N ALA A 29 -16.58 -10.47 -0.73
CA ALA A 29 -15.87 -11.20 0.31
C ALA A 29 -14.39 -11.45 -0.10
N PRO A 30 -13.40 -11.18 0.77
CA PRO A 30 -11.99 -11.37 0.45
C PRO A 30 -11.65 -12.85 0.34
N VAL A 31 -10.84 -13.18 -0.66
CA VAL A 31 -10.15 -14.48 -0.75
C VAL A 31 -9.10 -14.52 0.36
N ILE A 32 -9.27 -15.40 1.34
CA ILE A 32 -8.36 -15.55 2.47
C ILE A 32 -7.10 -16.28 2.00
N VAL A 33 -5.97 -15.57 1.92
CA VAL A 33 -4.64 -16.19 1.83
C VAL A 33 -4.12 -16.36 3.25
N ALA A 34 -4.16 -17.59 3.76
CA ALA A 34 -3.64 -17.93 5.08
C ALA A 34 -2.11 -18.12 5.02
N ALA A 35 -1.36 -17.22 5.65
CA ALA A 35 0.05 -17.46 5.95
C ALA A 35 0.14 -18.29 7.24
N THR A 36 0.54 -19.56 7.13
CA THR A 36 0.82 -20.41 8.29
C THR A 36 2.21 -20.09 8.85
N PRO A 37 2.37 -19.88 10.16
CA PRO A 37 3.69 -19.70 10.76
C PRO A 37 4.50 -21.00 10.64
N VAL A 38 5.67 -20.92 10.01
CA VAL A 38 6.64 -22.03 9.92
C VAL A 38 7.49 -22.05 11.18
N LYS A 39 7.54 -23.22 11.83
CA LYS A 39 8.39 -23.48 13.01
C LYS A 39 9.86 -23.48 12.58
N PRO A 40 10.77 -22.70 13.21
CA PRO A 40 12.17 -22.67 12.79
C PRO A 40 12.85 -23.99 13.14
N SER A 41 13.31 -24.72 12.12
CA SER A 41 14.29 -25.80 12.30
C SER A 41 15.68 -25.20 12.44
N ALA A 42 16.37 -25.58 13.51
CA ALA A 42 17.73 -25.16 13.78
C ALA A 42 18.70 -25.87 12.83
N VAL A 43 19.36 -25.11 11.96
CA VAL A 43 20.59 -25.56 11.28
C VAL A 43 21.62 -24.44 11.39
N HIS A 44 22.60 -24.65 12.27
CA HIS A 44 23.83 -23.86 12.32
C HIS A 44 24.77 -24.31 11.21
N GLY A 45 25.17 -23.37 10.36
CA GLY A 45 26.24 -23.56 9.38
C GLY A 45 26.83 -22.20 9.04
N ALA A 46 27.98 -21.88 9.64
CA ALA A 46 28.73 -20.66 9.35
C ALA A 46 29.29 -20.73 7.92
N VAL A 47 28.95 -19.75 7.07
CA VAL A 47 29.57 -19.57 5.76
C VAL A 47 30.30 -18.23 5.76
N ALA A 48 31.62 -18.27 5.62
CA ALA A 48 32.48 -17.11 5.50
C ALA A 48 32.17 -16.36 4.19
N VAL A 49 31.96 -15.05 4.29
CA VAL A 49 31.71 -14.16 3.13
C VAL A 49 33.04 -13.55 2.68
N ALA A 50 33.52 -13.97 1.52
CA ALA A 50 34.63 -13.31 0.83
C ALA A 50 34.15 -11.94 0.28
N GLN A 51 34.93 -10.89 0.55
CA GLN A 51 34.67 -9.54 0.06
C GLN A 51 34.95 -9.44 -1.44
N ALA A 52 33.93 -9.17 -2.24
CA ALA A 52 34.07 -8.77 -3.63
C ALA A 52 34.09 -7.23 -3.73
N ALA A 53 34.99 -6.71 -4.56
CA ALA A 53 35.22 -5.28 -4.78
C ALA A 53 33.96 -4.53 -5.31
N PRO A 54 33.80 -3.23 -4.99
CA PRO A 54 32.59 -2.48 -5.28
C PRO A 54 32.48 -2.14 -6.77
N ARG A 55 31.32 -2.47 -7.37
CA ARG A 55 30.95 -2.02 -8.72
C ARG A 55 30.43 -0.57 -8.66
N PRO A 56 30.90 0.34 -9.53
CA PRO A 56 30.39 1.70 -9.59
C PRO A 56 29.06 1.71 -10.37
N GLY A 57 27.96 2.12 -9.74
CA GLY A 57 26.70 2.30 -10.48
C GLY A 57 25.37 2.47 -9.73
N LEU A 58 25.29 2.28 -8.40
CA LEU A 58 24.06 2.57 -7.64
C LEU A 58 24.33 3.69 -6.64
N THR A 59 24.03 4.94 -7.03
CA THR A 59 23.96 6.04 -6.08
C THR A 59 22.57 6.67 -6.13
N LYS A 60 21.98 6.84 -4.93
CA LYS A 60 20.86 7.72 -4.58
C LYS A 60 19.44 7.18 -4.70
N GLY A 61 19.18 6.01 -4.12
CA GLY A 61 17.95 5.81 -3.34
C GLY A 61 18.36 5.67 -1.88
N ARG A 62 18.30 6.73 -1.06
CA ARG A 62 18.50 6.59 0.39
C ARG A 62 17.34 5.74 0.89
N SER A 63 17.56 4.44 1.12
CA SER A 63 16.64 3.65 1.95
C SER A 63 16.50 4.40 3.26
N SER A 64 15.37 5.06 3.48
CA SER A 64 15.07 5.63 4.78
C SER A 64 15.08 4.47 5.78
N ARG A 65 15.79 4.66 6.89
CA ARG A 65 15.90 3.66 7.93
C ARG A 65 14.48 3.32 8.38
N VAL A 66 14.11 2.04 8.34
CA VAL A 66 12.81 1.60 8.84
C VAL A 66 12.78 1.85 10.35
N ALA A 67 11.91 2.74 10.80
CA ALA A 67 11.70 2.94 12.23
C ALA A 67 10.83 1.81 12.78
N LEU A 68 11.09 1.40 14.03
CA LEU A 68 10.17 0.52 14.71
C LEU A 68 8.94 1.33 15.11
N PRO A 69 7.74 0.87 14.75
CA PRO A 69 6.53 1.56 15.15
C PRO A 69 6.40 1.52 16.68
N THR A 70 5.81 2.58 17.25
CA THR A 70 5.44 2.57 18.66
C THR A 70 4.24 1.63 18.81
N GLN A 71 4.46 0.43 19.35
CA GLN A 71 3.38 -0.52 19.57
C GLN A 71 2.49 -0.04 20.72
N GLN A 72 1.31 0.45 20.37
CA GLN A 72 0.23 0.69 21.33
C GLN A 72 -0.79 -0.44 21.22
N SER A 73 -1.32 -0.89 22.35
CA SER A 73 -2.42 -1.85 22.37
C SER A 73 -3.68 -1.20 21.80
N TYR A 74 -3.93 -1.39 20.51
CA TYR A 74 -5.15 -0.91 19.88
C TYR A 74 -6.31 -1.86 20.13
N LYS A 75 -7.49 -1.32 20.45
CA LYS A 75 -8.75 -2.05 20.48
C LYS A 75 -9.68 -1.46 19.44
N LEU A 76 -10.19 -2.33 18.57
CA LEU A 76 -11.18 -1.94 17.57
C LEU A 76 -12.42 -1.35 18.23
N GLN A 77 -12.88 -0.24 17.69
CA GLN A 77 -14.13 0.40 18.02
C GLN A 77 -15.30 -0.27 17.27
N SER A 78 -16.53 -0.09 17.78
CA SER A 78 -17.72 -0.73 17.21
C SER A 78 -17.96 -0.39 15.73
N ASN A 79 -17.67 0.83 15.32
CA ASN A 79 -17.77 1.27 13.92
C ASN A 79 -16.73 0.57 13.03
N GLU A 80 -15.51 0.35 13.51
CA GLU A 80 -14.45 -0.33 12.75
C GLU A 80 -14.76 -1.82 12.56
N ILE A 81 -15.31 -2.45 13.61
CA ILE A 81 -15.80 -3.83 13.52
C ILE A 81 -16.94 -3.91 12.50
N ALA A 82 -17.85 -2.93 12.47
CA ALA A 82 -18.91 -2.88 11.48
C ALA A 82 -18.34 -2.75 10.05
N THR A 83 -17.34 -1.90 9.84
CA THR A 83 -16.63 -1.77 8.55
C THR A 83 -15.99 -3.09 8.13
N LEU A 84 -15.29 -3.78 9.04
CA LEU A 84 -14.70 -5.10 8.76
C LEU A 84 -15.77 -6.14 8.41
N ARG A 85 -16.92 -6.13 9.10
CA ARG A 85 -18.05 -7.02 8.79
C ARG A 85 -18.63 -6.76 7.40
N GLN A 86 -18.72 -5.50 6.97
CA GLN A 86 -19.14 -5.16 5.60
C GLN A 86 -18.17 -5.68 4.54
N GLN A 87 -16.90 -5.82 4.90
CA GLN A 87 -15.88 -6.48 4.08
C GLN A 87 -15.88 -8.02 4.24
N GLY A 88 -16.87 -8.62 4.90
CA GLY A 88 -16.98 -10.08 5.03
C GLY A 88 -16.18 -10.71 6.17
N PHE A 89 -15.52 -9.92 7.03
CA PHE A 89 -14.83 -10.46 8.21
C PHE A 89 -15.84 -10.82 9.31
N THR A 90 -15.63 -11.96 9.97
CA THR A 90 -16.36 -12.27 11.20
C THR A 90 -15.81 -11.41 12.35
N THR A 91 -16.64 -11.11 13.35
CA THR A 91 -16.21 -10.35 14.54
C THR A 91 -15.01 -11.01 15.24
N GLY A 92 -15.02 -12.34 15.35
CA GLY A 92 -13.90 -13.09 15.92
C GLY A 92 -12.60 -12.90 15.12
N LEU A 93 -12.67 -12.96 13.79
CA LEU A 93 -11.51 -12.74 12.92
C LEU A 93 -10.99 -11.29 13.03
N ALA A 94 -11.88 -10.30 13.04
CA ALA A 94 -11.52 -8.90 13.22
C ALA A 94 -10.72 -8.68 14.53
N HIS A 95 -11.23 -9.21 15.65
CA HIS A 95 -10.50 -9.14 16.92
C HIS A 95 -9.18 -9.90 16.90
N ALA A 96 -9.15 -11.10 16.31
CA ALA A 96 -7.92 -11.88 16.19
C ALA A 96 -6.85 -11.14 15.38
N MET A 97 -7.21 -10.46 14.30
CA MET A 97 -6.28 -9.66 13.50
C MET A 97 -5.67 -8.51 14.30
N THR A 98 -6.48 -7.79 15.07
CA THR A 98 -5.98 -6.69 15.92
C THR A 98 -5.14 -7.20 17.09
N GLN A 99 -5.51 -8.31 17.71
CA GLN A 99 -4.69 -8.93 18.76
C GLN A 99 -3.34 -9.41 18.20
N ASN A 100 -3.36 -9.99 17.00
CA ASN A 100 -2.15 -10.43 16.32
C ASN A 100 -1.29 -9.24 15.83
N ASN A 101 -1.81 -8.02 15.85
CA ASN A 101 -1.09 -6.84 15.40
C ASN A 101 0.22 -6.66 16.19
N ALA A 102 0.16 -6.86 17.52
CA ALA A 102 1.31 -6.76 18.42
C ALA A 102 2.37 -7.85 18.18
N SER A 103 1.99 -9.00 17.61
CA SER A 103 2.92 -10.11 17.34
C SER A 103 3.92 -9.83 16.23
N PHE A 104 3.69 -8.79 15.41
CA PHE A 104 4.61 -8.39 14.35
C PHE A 104 5.22 -7.03 14.69
N ALA A 105 6.53 -7.03 14.96
CA ALA A 105 7.25 -5.79 15.21
C ALA A 105 7.36 -4.90 13.96
N LEU A 106 7.27 -5.50 12.76
CA LEU A 106 7.42 -4.80 11.50
C LEU A 106 6.64 -5.50 10.38
N ARG A 107 5.95 -4.70 9.55
CA ARG A 107 5.33 -5.15 8.29
C ARG A 107 5.89 -4.34 7.14
N LEU A 108 6.44 -5.04 6.16
CA LEU A 108 7.07 -4.46 4.99
C LEU A 108 6.40 -4.99 3.73
N TRP A 109 5.97 -4.07 2.88
CA TRP A 109 5.49 -4.34 1.53
C TRP A 109 6.55 -3.89 0.54
N VAL A 110 7.08 -4.81 -0.25
CA VAL A 110 7.94 -4.49 -1.38
C VAL A 110 7.06 -4.45 -2.62
N VAL A 111 6.90 -3.26 -3.20
CA VAL A 111 5.98 -2.99 -4.29
C VAL A 111 6.75 -2.97 -5.61
N ASP A 112 6.47 -3.93 -6.48
CA ASP A 112 7.11 -3.99 -7.79
C ASP A 112 6.52 -2.93 -8.74
N ASN A 113 7.33 -1.95 -9.10
CA ASN A 113 7.06 -0.97 -10.16
C ASN A 113 8.09 -1.09 -11.30
N SER A 114 8.56 -2.30 -11.61
CA SER A 114 9.42 -2.59 -12.76
C SER A 114 8.66 -2.47 -14.09
N GLY A 115 9.39 -2.28 -15.20
CA GLY A 115 8.77 -2.15 -16.52
C GLY A 115 7.89 -3.36 -16.94
N SER A 116 8.13 -4.54 -16.36
CA SER A 116 7.31 -5.75 -16.60
C SER A 116 5.86 -5.62 -16.14
N MET A 117 5.59 -4.68 -15.24
CA MET A 117 4.24 -4.41 -14.70
C MET A 117 3.34 -3.67 -15.70
N ASN A 118 3.87 -3.23 -16.85
CA ASN A 118 3.08 -2.70 -17.96
C ASN A 118 2.33 -3.78 -18.77
N LYS A 119 2.54 -5.06 -18.49
CA LYS A 119 1.83 -6.15 -19.18
C LYS A 119 0.32 -6.10 -18.88
N SER A 120 -0.49 -6.16 -19.93
CA SER A 120 -1.97 -6.14 -19.88
C SER A 120 -2.60 -7.52 -19.70
N ASP A 121 -2.02 -8.34 -18.82
CA ASP A 121 -2.53 -9.66 -18.44
C ASP A 121 -3.15 -9.67 -17.02
N GLY A 122 -3.25 -8.51 -16.39
CA GLY A 122 -3.90 -8.32 -15.09
C GLY A 122 -5.42 -8.17 -15.19
N HIS A 123 -6.10 -8.32 -14.05
CA HIS A 123 -7.56 -8.18 -13.97
C HIS A 123 -7.96 -7.43 -12.71
N ARG A 124 -8.82 -6.43 -12.85
CA ARG A 124 -9.42 -5.70 -11.73
C ARG A 124 -10.87 -6.03 -11.53
N ILE A 125 -11.30 -6.03 -10.28
CA ILE A 125 -12.69 -6.18 -9.90
C ILE A 125 -13.39 -4.82 -10.00
N VAL A 126 -14.51 -4.75 -10.72
CA VAL A 126 -15.34 -3.56 -10.86
C VAL A 126 -16.80 -3.92 -10.56
N THR A 127 -17.42 -3.18 -9.64
CA THR A 127 -18.85 -3.29 -9.38
C THR A 127 -19.63 -2.46 -10.38
N THR A 128 -20.56 -3.07 -11.10
CA THR A 128 -21.41 -2.34 -12.04
C THR A 128 -22.65 -1.79 -11.35
N SER A 129 -23.03 -0.54 -11.65
CA SER A 129 -24.17 0.15 -11.04
C SER A 129 -25.52 -0.55 -11.27
N LYS A 130 -25.63 -1.36 -12.34
CA LYS A 130 -26.80 -2.20 -12.59
C LYS A 130 -26.62 -3.54 -11.89
N ASN A 131 -27.45 -3.80 -10.87
CA ASN A 131 -27.60 -5.07 -10.16
C ASN A 131 -26.48 -5.53 -9.22
N HIS A 132 -25.60 -4.62 -8.75
CA HIS A 132 -24.48 -4.98 -7.84
C HIS A 132 -23.61 -6.13 -8.39
N ASN A 133 -23.60 -6.29 -9.72
CA ASN A 133 -22.88 -7.38 -10.36
C ASN A 133 -21.39 -7.02 -10.38
N VAL A 134 -20.55 -8.00 -10.05
CA VAL A 134 -19.11 -7.86 -9.98
C VAL A 134 -18.51 -8.43 -11.27
N ARG A 135 -17.72 -7.63 -11.98
CA ARG A 135 -17.03 -8.04 -13.20
C ARG A 135 -15.53 -7.92 -13.05
N LEU A 136 -14.81 -8.85 -13.68
CA LEU A 136 -13.38 -8.74 -13.91
C LEU A 136 -13.15 -7.97 -15.22
N VAL A 137 -12.36 -6.91 -15.13
CA VAL A 137 -12.00 -6.05 -16.26
C VAL A 137 -10.50 -6.20 -16.49
N PRO A 138 -10.05 -6.56 -17.71
CA PRO A 138 -8.63 -6.61 -18.03
C PRO A 138 -7.94 -5.27 -17.77
N CYS A 139 -6.72 -5.31 -17.24
CA CYS A 139 -5.88 -4.15 -16.97
C CYS A 139 -4.39 -4.53 -16.99
N THR A 140 -3.51 -3.56 -16.74
CA THR A 140 -2.10 -3.88 -16.53
C THR A 140 -1.89 -4.47 -15.14
N ARG A 141 -0.84 -5.28 -14.97
CA ARG A 141 -0.41 -5.74 -13.65
C ARG A 141 -0.20 -4.58 -12.68
N TRP A 142 0.28 -3.43 -13.16
CA TRP A 142 0.41 -2.22 -12.35
C TRP A 142 -0.93 -1.70 -11.83
N THR A 143 -1.94 -1.58 -12.69
CA THR A 143 -3.27 -1.12 -12.28
C THR A 143 -3.93 -2.08 -11.29
N GLU A 144 -3.75 -3.39 -11.48
CA GLU A 144 -4.18 -4.40 -10.51
C GLU A 144 -3.46 -4.20 -9.15
N LEU A 145 -2.13 -4.07 -9.18
CA LEU A 145 -1.32 -3.86 -7.97
C LEU A 145 -1.66 -2.56 -7.24
N GLN A 146 -1.94 -1.47 -7.96
CA GLN A 146 -2.38 -0.20 -7.36
C GLN A 146 -3.62 -0.40 -6.49
N GLN A 147 -4.61 -1.18 -6.97
CA GLN A 147 -5.81 -1.48 -6.18
C GLN A 147 -5.50 -2.38 -4.97
N THR A 148 -4.61 -3.36 -5.15
CA THR A 148 -4.16 -4.20 -4.02
C THR A 148 -3.48 -3.37 -2.94
N VAL A 149 -2.58 -2.46 -3.31
CA VAL A 149 -1.90 -1.57 -2.35
C VAL A 149 -2.90 -0.63 -1.69
N ASP A 150 -3.84 -0.03 -2.43
CA ASP A 150 -4.88 0.84 -1.87
C ASP A 150 -5.74 0.12 -0.83
N TYR A 151 -6.13 -1.13 -1.11
CA TYR A 151 -6.84 -1.97 -0.14
C TYR A 151 -6.01 -2.19 1.13
N HIS A 152 -4.74 -2.57 0.98
CA HIS A 152 -3.86 -2.83 2.13
C HIS A 152 -3.51 -1.59 2.94
N VAL A 153 -3.40 -0.42 2.30
CA VAL A 153 -3.23 0.88 2.97
C VAL A 153 -4.42 1.17 3.87
N GLN A 154 -5.64 0.99 3.35
CA GLN A 154 -6.87 1.22 4.12
C GLN A 154 -7.03 0.19 5.25
N MET A 155 -6.73 -1.07 4.98
CA MET A 155 -6.76 -2.12 6.00
C MET A 155 -5.72 -1.90 7.10
N ALA A 156 -4.52 -1.45 6.76
CA ALA A 156 -3.50 -1.09 7.74
C ALA A 156 -3.99 0.05 8.65
N GLY A 157 -4.63 1.07 8.07
CA GLY A 157 -5.25 2.15 8.84
C GLY A 157 -6.36 1.68 9.78
N LEU A 158 -7.30 0.89 9.24
CA LEU A 158 -8.44 0.36 9.98
C LEU A 158 -8.03 -0.52 11.16
N LEU A 159 -6.98 -1.32 11.00
CA LEU A 159 -6.46 -2.19 12.05
C LEU A 159 -5.45 -1.49 12.97
N GLN A 160 -5.15 -0.22 12.71
CA GLN A 160 -4.02 0.52 13.30
C GLN A 160 -2.74 -0.33 13.27
N ALA A 161 -2.48 -0.97 12.13
CA ALA A 161 -1.39 -1.90 11.91
C ALA A 161 -0.24 -1.19 11.19
N PRO A 162 0.82 -0.79 11.92
CA PRO A 162 1.92 -0.05 11.32
C PRO A 162 2.54 -0.87 10.19
N THR A 163 2.57 -0.28 9.00
CA THR A 163 2.94 -0.96 7.76
C THR A 163 3.71 -0.01 6.87
N VAL A 164 4.87 -0.46 6.39
CA VAL A 164 5.74 0.30 5.51
C VAL A 164 5.65 -0.29 4.10
N PHE A 165 5.47 0.58 3.11
CA PHE A 165 5.45 0.23 1.69
C PHE A 165 6.67 0.85 1.01
N ARG A 166 7.41 0.05 0.27
CA ARG A 166 8.62 0.46 -0.45
C ARG A 166 8.55 0.01 -1.89
N LEU A 167 8.59 0.96 -2.82
CA LEU A 167 8.67 0.68 -4.25
C LEU A 167 10.07 0.17 -4.61
N LEU A 168 10.16 -0.80 -5.53
CA LEU A 168 11.44 -1.34 -5.99
C LEU A 168 12.28 -0.28 -6.71
N ASN A 169 11.71 0.41 -7.68
CA ASN A 169 12.36 1.49 -8.40
C ASN A 169 11.92 2.84 -7.83
N ASP A 170 12.82 3.84 -7.90
CA ASP A 170 12.48 5.21 -7.56
C ASP A 170 11.29 5.68 -8.44
N PRO A 171 10.15 6.07 -7.86
CA PRO A 171 8.98 6.47 -8.62
C PRO A 171 9.12 7.87 -9.24
N GLY A 172 10.21 8.58 -8.95
CA GLY A 172 10.51 9.91 -9.46
C GLY A 172 9.91 11.01 -8.60
N ARG A 173 10.50 12.21 -8.70
CA ARG A 173 10.16 13.38 -7.86
C ARG A 173 8.67 13.74 -7.86
N ALA A 174 7.97 13.56 -8.99
CA ALA A 174 6.56 13.89 -9.11
C ALA A 174 5.62 12.91 -8.36
N ALA A 175 6.08 11.68 -8.11
CA ALA A 175 5.33 10.68 -7.37
C ALA A 175 5.54 10.75 -5.86
N GLY A 176 6.67 11.30 -5.42
CA GLY A 176 7.02 11.44 -4.01
C GLY A 176 8.13 10.48 -3.61
N GLU A 177 8.11 10.04 -2.36
CA GLU A 177 9.15 9.19 -1.80
C GLU A 177 8.99 7.74 -2.27
N GLN A 178 10.12 7.04 -2.41
CA GLN A 178 10.15 5.61 -2.74
C GLN A 178 9.55 4.74 -1.61
N GLN A 179 9.49 5.27 -0.38
CA GLN A 179 8.92 4.60 0.78
C GLN A 179 7.88 5.49 1.43
N PHE A 180 6.77 4.89 1.87
CA PHE A 180 5.77 5.54 2.71
C PHE A 180 5.24 4.55 3.75
N SER A 181 4.69 5.07 4.84
CA SER A 181 4.19 4.25 5.95
C SER A 181 2.76 4.65 6.31
N ILE A 182 2.03 3.68 6.87
CA ILE A 182 0.71 3.85 7.47
C ILE A 182 0.83 3.56 8.97
N CYS A 183 0.20 4.39 9.82
CA CYS A 183 0.15 4.22 11.28
C CYS A 183 1.53 4.23 11.97
N GLU A 184 2.55 4.83 11.37
CA GLU A 184 3.88 4.95 11.99
C GLU A 184 3.89 5.99 13.11
N ASN A 185 3.22 7.13 12.89
CA ASN A 185 3.22 8.29 13.78
C ASN A 185 1.93 8.41 14.61
N GLY A 186 1.17 7.32 14.72
CA GLY A 186 -0.10 7.27 15.44
C GLY A 186 -1.32 7.76 14.64
N PRO A 187 -2.53 7.69 15.24
CA PRO A 187 -3.80 7.85 14.52
C PRO A 187 -4.04 9.27 14.00
N ALA A 188 -3.43 10.30 14.60
CA ALA A 188 -3.59 11.69 14.18
C ALA A 188 -3.02 11.98 12.78
N GLN A 189 -2.11 11.15 12.28
CA GLN A 189 -1.53 11.26 10.94
C GLN A 189 -2.15 10.28 9.94
N LEU A 190 -3.16 9.49 10.34
CA LEU A 190 -3.64 8.41 9.49
C LEU A 190 -4.22 8.91 8.16
N ASP A 191 -5.03 9.96 8.19
CA ASP A 191 -5.63 10.49 6.96
C ASP A 191 -4.58 11.05 5.99
N SER A 192 -3.55 11.73 6.52
CA SER A 192 -2.44 12.25 5.72
C SER A 192 -1.55 11.13 5.18
N ASP A 193 -1.32 10.08 5.97
CA ASP A 193 -0.59 8.87 5.57
C ASP A 193 -1.30 8.14 4.41
N ILE A 194 -2.62 7.92 4.52
CA ILE A 194 -3.44 7.30 3.47
C ILE A 194 -3.45 8.15 2.21
N ALA A 195 -3.65 9.46 2.34
CA ALA A 195 -3.66 10.37 1.19
C ALA A 195 -2.31 10.38 0.46
N ARG A 196 -1.20 10.42 1.20
CA ARG A 196 0.15 10.33 0.64
C ARG A 196 0.37 9.01 -0.08
N ALA A 197 0.00 7.89 0.54
CA ALA A 197 0.12 6.57 -0.08
C ALA A 197 -0.65 6.47 -1.41
N LYS A 198 -1.91 6.94 -1.42
CA LYS A 198 -2.74 7.00 -2.64
C LYS A 198 -2.10 7.86 -3.71
N GLN A 199 -1.63 9.06 -3.35
CA GLN A 199 -0.99 9.98 -4.29
C GLN A 199 0.30 9.39 -4.89
N THR A 200 1.13 8.76 -4.06
CA THR A 200 2.37 8.12 -4.51
C THR A 200 2.08 6.95 -5.46
N MET A 201 1.13 6.08 -5.12
CA MET A 201 0.76 4.98 -6.00
C MET A 201 0.13 5.46 -7.31
N LEU A 202 -0.68 6.52 -7.28
CA LEU A 202 -1.32 7.08 -8.47
C LEU A 202 -0.31 7.71 -9.44
N ASN A 203 0.68 8.43 -8.89
CA ASN A 203 1.67 9.16 -9.68
C ASN A 203 2.87 8.32 -10.08
N ALA A 204 3.15 7.22 -9.37
CA ALA A 204 4.21 6.29 -9.73
C ALA A 204 3.84 5.54 -11.03
N SER A 205 4.87 5.23 -11.82
CA SER A 205 4.71 4.47 -13.06
C SER A 205 5.70 3.30 -13.11
N PRO A 206 5.34 2.19 -13.80
CA PRO A 206 6.26 1.09 -14.03
C PRO A 206 7.46 1.50 -14.89
N GLY A 207 8.67 1.19 -14.43
CA GLY A 207 9.90 1.48 -15.15
C GLY A 207 11.11 0.73 -14.58
N GLY A 208 12.22 0.73 -15.30
CA GLY A 208 13.45 0.06 -14.84
C GLY A 208 13.34 -1.46 -14.78
N VAL A 209 14.30 -2.06 -14.06
CA VAL A 209 14.44 -3.51 -13.88
C VAL A 209 13.78 -3.97 -12.57
N THR A 210 13.87 -5.26 -12.25
CA THR A 210 13.36 -5.85 -11.00
C THR A 210 14.55 -6.22 -10.09
N PRO A 211 15.17 -5.26 -9.37
CA PRO A 211 16.35 -5.53 -8.53
C PRO A 211 15.98 -6.21 -7.20
N LEU A 212 15.05 -7.17 -7.20
CA LEU A 212 14.45 -7.73 -5.98
C LEU A 212 15.50 -8.27 -5.00
N SER A 213 16.53 -8.96 -5.51
CA SER A 213 17.58 -9.53 -4.67
C SER A 213 18.34 -8.46 -3.86
N ASP A 214 18.57 -7.28 -4.42
CA ASP A 214 19.33 -6.23 -3.74
C ASP A 214 18.45 -5.52 -2.71
N HIS A 215 17.18 -5.27 -3.03
CA HIS A 215 16.21 -4.75 -2.06
C HIS A 215 16.01 -5.68 -0.87
N LEU A 216 15.95 -7.00 -1.10
CA LEU A 216 15.84 -7.96 0.00
C LEU A 216 17.08 -8.00 0.89
N LYS A 217 18.29 -7.84 0.32
CA LYS A 217 19.52 -7.72 1.11
C LYS A 217 19.52 -6.45 1.96
N GLU A 218 19.11 -5.32 1.40
CA GLU A 218 19.00 -4.06 2.15
C GLU A 218 17.98 -4.14 3.28
N ILE A 219 16.79 -4.69 3.00
CA ILE A 219 15.76 -4.92 4.02
C ILE A 219 16.29 -5.82 5.12
N ARG A 220 16.94 -6.93 4.76
CA ARG A 220 17.58 -7.83 5.73
C ARG A 220 18.59 -7.08 6.60
N GLN A 221 19.45 -6.25 5.99
CA GLN A 221 20.44 -5.48 6.72
C GLN A 221 19.78 -4.51 7.71
N ASN A 222 18.75 -3.77 7.27
CA ASN A 222 17.98 -2.88 8.14
C ASN A 222 17.34 -3.64 9.32
N VAL A 223 16.76 -4.81 9.08
CA VAL A 223 16.16 -5.64 10.15
C VAL A 223 17.22 -6.16 11.12
N VAL A 224 18.38 -6.58 10.63
CA VAL A 224 19.51 -7.01 11.47
C VAL A 224 19.99 -5.86 12.37
N GLU A 225 20.04 -4.63 11.87
CA GLU A 225 20.38 -3.46 12.68
C GLU A 225 19.34 -3.12 13.76
N LEU A 226 18.07 -3.48 13.53
CA LEU A 226 16.99 -3.33 14.50
C LEU A 226 16.98 -4.44 15.56
N LEU A 227 17.71 -5.54 15.34
CA LEU A 227 17.70 -6.72 16.20
C LEU A 227 17.91 -6.42 17.69
N PRO A 228 18.87 -5.57 18.11
CA PRO A 228 19.05 -5.26 19.54
C PRO A 228 17.81 -4.61 20.15
N THR A 229 17.10 -3.76 19.40
CA THR A 229 15.88 -3.10 19.86
C THR A 229 14.69 -4.05 19.85
N LEU A 230 14.58 -4.91 18.83
CA LEU A 230 13.56 -5.96 18.76
C LEU A 230 13.65 -6.90 19.96
N GLN A 231 14.86 -7.39 20.25
CA GLN A 231 15.14 -8.26 21.39
C GLN A 231 14.79 -7.59 22.72
N ARG A 232 15.16 -6.31 22.91
CA ARG A 232 14.80 -5.55 24.11
C ARG A 232 13.29 -5.43 24.31
N ASN A 233 12.54 -5.32 23.21
CA ASN A 233 11.08 -5.18 23.23
C ASN A 233 10.35 -6.53 23.29
N GLY A 234 11.07 -7.66 23.41
CA GLY A 234 10.47 -9.00 23.45
C GLY A 234 9.96 -9.50 22.10
N ALA A 235 10.23 -8.77 21.02
CA ALA A 235 9.98 -9.22 19.65
C ALA A 235 11.11 -10.18 19.23
N LYS A 236 10.75 -11.36 18.75
CA LYS A 236 11.70 -12.39 18.29
C LYS A 236 11.95 -12.30 16.80
#